data_AF-A0A914QSI3-F1
#
_entry.id   AF-A0A914QSI3-F1
#
_cell.length_a   1.000
_cell.length_b   1.000
_cell.length_c   1.000
_cell.angle_alpha   90.00
_cell.angle_beta   90.00
_cell.angle_gamma   90.00
#
_symmetry.space_group_name_H-M   'P 1'
#
loop_
_entity.id
_entity.type
_entity.pdbx_description
1 polymer ?
#
loop_
_entity_poly.entity_id
_entity_poly.type
_entity_poly.pdbx_seq_one_letter_code
_entity_poly.pdbx_strand_id
1 'polypeptide(L)'
;MILFDLGGGTLDLCIFEVEKKKLKIITNDGNTPLLYRIQEVLKETFSKTKFYASDINKVLLVGGGCRMPMIQQFLRKRFPVAEHSCAENPDEMVAIGAAYYASCLMSDTKGSKGCSVM
;
A
#
# COMPACT_ATOMS: atom_id res chain seq x y z
N MET A 1 2.92 -28.52 2.08
CA MET A 1 4.21 -28.13 2.71
C MET A 1 3.96 -26.83 3.46
N ILE A 2 4.43 -26.72 4.71
CA ILE A 2 4.32 -25.48 5.50
C ILE A 2 5.63 -24.73 5.34
N LEU A 3 5.57 -23.48 4.87
CA LEU A 3 6.74 -22.61 4.76
C LEU A 3 6.61 -21.51 5.82
N PHE A 4 7.64 -21.36 6.65
CA PHE A 4 7.75 -20.26 7.59
C PHE A 4 8.60 -19.17 6.95
N ASP A 5 8.00 -18.01 6.69
CA ASP A 5 8.78 -16.81 6.36
C ASP A 5 9.09 -16.07 7.66
N LEU A 6 10.37 -16.05 8.02
CA LEU A 6 10.91 -15.38 9.20
C LEU A 6 11.62 -14.05 8.85
N GLY A 7 11.54 -13.58 7.60
CA GLY A 7 12.25 -12.41 7.12
C GLY A 7 11.57 -11.07 7.45
N GLY A 8 12.36 -10.06 7.81
CA GLY A 8 11.96 -8.64 7.72
C GLY A 8 11.06 -8.07 8.82
N GLY A 9 10.77 -8.83 9.88
CA GLY A 9 9.92 -8.38 11.00
C GLY A 9 8.43 -8.69 10.81
N THR A 10 8.08 -9.47 9.79
CA THR A 10 6.77 -10.09 9.57
C THR A 10 6.91 -11.60 9.61
N LEU A 11 6.13 -12.24 10.49
CA LEU A 11 6.07 -13.69 10.55
C LEU A 11 4.87 -14.10 9.69
N ASP A 12 5.12 -14.58 8.48
CA ASP A 12 4.09 -15.01 7.55
C ASP A 12 4.11 -16.54 7.45
N LEU A 13 2.99 -17.15 7.83
CA LEU A 13 2.79 -18.59 7.88
C LEU A 13 1.88 -18.97 6.72
N CYS A 14 2.50 -19.42 5.62
CA CYS A 14 1.77 -19.80 4.42
C CYS A 14 1.70 -21.33 4.30
N ILE A 15 0.48 -21.86 4.15
CA ILE A 15 0.24 -23.24 3.76
C ILE A 15 0.04 -23.29 2.25
N PHE A 16 0.85 -24.08 1.56
CA PHE A 16 0.74 -24.29 0.12
C PHE A 16 0.41 -25.74 -0.24
N GLU A 17 -0.43 -25.89 -1.26
CA GLU A 17 -0.69 -27.13 -2.00
C GLU A 17 0.19 -27.14 -3.25
N VAL A 18 0.81 -28.28 -3.54
CA VAL A 18 1.63 -28.45 -4.74
C VAL A 18 0.95 -29.45 -5.66
N GLU A 19 0.49 -28.99 -6.82
CA GLU A 19 -0.07 -29.85 -7.86
C GLU A 19 0.72 -29.68 -9.16
N LYS A 20 1.32 -30.76 -9.67
CA LYS A 20 1.96 -30.82 -11.01
C LYS A 20 2.83 -29.59 -11.37
N LYS A 21 3.70 -29.17 -10.44
CA LYS A 21 4.60 -27.99 -10.53
C LYS A 21 3.95 -26.61 -10.34
N LYS A 22 2.68 -26.53 -9.93
CA LYS A 22 2.05 -25.28 -9.48
C LYS A 22 1.99 -25.24 -7.96
N LEU A 23 2.44 -24.12 -7.39
CA LEU A 23 2.27 -23.78 -5.98
C LEU A 23 0.96 -23.00 -5.83
N LYS A 24 0.03 -23.50 -5.02
CA LYS A 24 -1.23 -22.84 -4.71
C LYS A 24 -1.25 -22.51 -3.22
N ILE A 25 -1.47 -21.24 -2.87
CA ILE A 25 -1.57 -20.80 -1.47
C ILE A 25 -2.96 -21.19 -0.95
N ILE A 26 -3.01 -22.04 0.07
CA ILE A 26 -4.25 -22.49 0.71
C ILE A 26 -4.70 -21.47 1.76
N THR A 27 -3.77 -21.09 2.64
CA THR A 27 -3.99 -20.07 3.66
C THR A 27 -2.67 -19.38 3.98
N ASN A 28 -2.76 -18.12 4.40
CA ASN A 28 -1.67 -17.34 4.94
C ASN A 28 -2.17 -16.71 6.24
N ASP A 29 -1.50 -16.99 7.34
CA ASP A 29 -1.73 -16.32 8.63
C ASP A 29 -0.40 -15.75 9.13
N GLY A 30 -0.40 -14.50 9.57
CA GLY A 30 0.86 -13.79 9.79
C GLY A 30 0.71 -12.36 10.30
N ASN A 31 1.76 -11.95 11.03
CA ASN A 31 1.94 -10.78 11.89
C ASN A 31 0.73 -9.85 12.16
N THR A 32 -0.18 -10.31 13.03
CA THR A 32 -1.25 -9.50 13.67
C THR A 32 -0.79 -8.14 14.23
N PRO A 33 0.42 -8.00 14.85
CA PRO A 33 0.93 -6.71 15.33
C PRO A 33 1.09 -5.63 14.27
N LEU A 34 1.50 -5.96 13.04
CA LEU A 34 1.68 -4.94 12.00
C LEU A 34 0.34 -4.48 11.42
N LEU A 35 -0.58 -5.40 11.17
CA LEU A 35 -1.94 -5.03 10.76
C LEU A 35 -2.62 -4.19 11.83
N TYR A 36 -2.42 -4.51 13.11
CA TYR A 36 -2.91 -3.71 14.22
C TYR A 36 -2.31 -2.30 14.22
N ARG A 37 -0.99 -2.18 14.00
CA ARG A 37 -0.33 -0.88 13.91
C ARG A 37 -0.81 -0.05 12.72
N ILE A 38 -1.03 -0.68 11.56
CA ILE A 38 -1.64 -0.01 10.40
C ILE A 38 -3.04 0.49 10.76
N GLN A 39 -3.84 -0.32 11.46
CA GLN A 39 -5.18 0.05 11.87
C GLN A 39 -5.19 1.25 12.84
N GLU A 40 -4.28 1.30 13.80
CA GLU A 40 -4.14 2.42 14.73
C GLU A 40 -3.72 3.71 14.01
N VAL A 41 -2.72 3.64 13.12
CA VAL A 41 -2.29 4.80 12.32
C VAL A 41 -3.44 5.31 11.44
N LEU A 42 -4.20 4.41 10.81
CA LEU A 42 -5.39 4.80 10.05
C LEU A 42 -6.40 5.50 10.96
N LYS A 43 -6.72 4.94 12.12
CA LYS A 43 -7.66 5.54 13.07
C LYS A 43 -7.23 6.93 13.52
N GLU A 44 -5.95 7.12 13.84
CA GLU A 44 -5.38 8.43 14.22
C GLU A 44 -5.37 9.42 13.04
N THR A 45 -5.14 8.94 11.83
CA THR A 45 -5.16 9.79 10.63
C THR A 45 -6.59 10.26 10.35
N PHE A 46 -7.55 9.34 10.37
CA PHE A 46 -8.96 9.68 10.15
C PHE A 46 -9.50 10.61 11.24
N SER A 47 -9.08 10.47 12.50
CA SER A 47 -9.53 11.36 13.59
C SER A 47 -9.06 12.81 13.41
N LYS A 48 -7.99 13.05 12.65
CA LYS A 48 -7.50 14.38 12.30
C LYS A 48 -8.20 14.98 11.06
N THR A 49 -9.06 14.21 10.40
CA THR A 49 -9.76 14.62 9.18
C THR A 49 -11.27 14.60 9.36
N LYS A 50 -12.01 15.19 8.42
CA LYS A 50 -13.48 15.10 8.34
C LYS A 50 -13.97 13.98 7.41
N PHE A 51 -13.05 13.14 6.93
CA PHE A 51 -13.36 12.06 6.00
C PHE A 51 -13.67 10.78 6.75
N TYR A 52 -14.47 9.93 6.14
CA TYR A 52 -14.74 8.56 6.56
C TYR A 52 -14.13 7.58 5.56
N ALA A 53 -14.00 6.31 5.97
CA ALA A 53 -13.48 5.27 5.08
C ALA A 53 -14.32 5.10 3.80
N SER A 54 -15.61 5.43 3.83
CA SER A 54 -16.51 5.45 2.68
C SER A 54 -16.18 6.53 1.65
N ASP A 55 -15.51 7.60 2.07
CA ASP A 55 -15.22 8.76 1.22
C ASP A 55 -13.95 8.54 0.41
N ILE A 56 -13.22 7.45 0.66
CA ILE A 56 -12.01 7.11 -0.06
C ILE A 56 -12.38 6.39 -1.35
N ASN A 57 -12.12 7.03 -2.49
CA ASN A 57 -12.38 6.45 -3.81
C ASN A 57 -11.21 5.61 -4.36
N LYS A 58 -9.98 5.89 -3.91
CA LYS A 58 -8.78 5.22 -4.40
C LYS A 58 -7.75 5.03 -3.30
N VAL A 59 -7.13 3.85 -3.27
CA VAL A 59 -6.03 3.49 -2.38
C VAL A 59 -4.83 3.15 -3.25
N LEU A 60 -3.83 4.05 -3.26
CA LEU A 60 -2.57 3.85 -3.95
C LEU A 60 -1.54 3.27 -2.97
N LEU A 61 -1.01 2.11 -3.32
CA LEU A 61 -0.03 1.38 -2.54
C LEU A 61 1.38 1.64 -3.11
N VAL A 62 2.29 2.19 -2.29
CA VAL A 62 3.70 2.48 -2.62
C VAL A 62 4.71 1.85 -1.63
N GLY A 63 5.92 1.56 -2.09
CA GLY A 63 6.98 0.83 -1.37
C GLY A 63 6.86 -0.70 -1.42
N GLY A 64 7.95 -1.39 -1.06
CA GLY A 64 8.07 -2.86 -1.17
C GLY A 64 6.98 -3.68 -0.46
N GLY A 65 6.45 -3.20 0.67
CA GLY A 65 5.35 -3.85 1.40
C GLY A 65 4.05 -3.94 0.60
N CYS A 66 3.90 -3.19 -0.48
CA CYS A 66 2.70 -3.21 -1.31
C CYS A 66 2.52 -4.51 -2.09
N ARG A 67 3.58 -5.28 -2.26
CA ARG A 67 3.53 -6.60 -2.90
C ARG A 67 2.98 -7.69 -1.97
N MET A 68 2.84 -7.41 -0.67
CA MET A 68 2.32 -8.37 0.31
C MET A 68 0.81 -8.59 0.12
N PRO A 69 0.36 -9.81 -0.23
CA PRO A 69 -1.06 -10.07 -0.47
C PRO A 69 -1.95 -9.80 0.74
N MET A 70 -1.43 -10.05 1.96
CA MET A 70 -2.16 -9.83 3.21
C MET A 70 -2.53 -8.35 3.43
N ILE A 71 -1.60 -7.42 3.17
CA ILE A 71 -1.84 -5.98 3.28
C ILE A 71 -2.88 -5.53 2.24
N GLN A 72 -2.77 -6.01 1.01
CA GLN A 72 -3.73 -5.69 -0.04
C GLN A 72 -5.14 -6.17 0.33
N GLN A 73 -5.28 -7.40 0.85
CA GLN A 73 -6.56 -7.93 1.29
C GLN A 73 -7.13 -7.16 2.48
N PHE A 74 -6.29 -6.80 3.46
CA PHE A 74 -6.69 -5.99 4.60
C PHE A 74 -7.26 -4.63 4.17
N LEU A 75 -6.57 -3.92 3.28
CA LEU A 75 -7.01 -2.61 2.78
C LEU A 75 -8.26 -2.71 1.89
N ARG A 76 -8.38 -3.77 1.08
CA ARG A 76 -9.61 -4.05 0.31
C ARG A 76 -10.82 -4.28 1.23
N LYS A 77 -10.64 -5.00 2.34
CA LYS A 77 -11.70 -5.18 3.35
C LYS A 77 -12.04 -3.86 4.05
N ARG A 78 -11.03 -3.03 4.33
CA ARG A 78 -11.22 -1.76 5.07
C ARG A 78 -11.88 -0.67 4.22
N PHE A 79 -11.58 -0.63 2.92
CA PHE A 79 -12.04 0.37 1.96
C PHE A 79 -12.72 -0.31 0.76
N PRO A 80 -13.87 -0.96 0.93
CA PRO A 80 -14.45 -1.85 -0.09
C PRO A 80 -14.91 -1.11 -1.37
N VAL A 81 -15.20 0.18 -1.27
CA VAL A 81 -15.65 1.02 -2.41
C VAL A 81 -14.49 1.65 -3.17
N ALA A 82 -13.27 1.58 -2.63
CA ALA A 82 -12.11 2.20 -3.24
C ALA A 82 -11.51 1.31 -4.33
N GLU A 83 -10.96 1.92 -5.38
CA GLU A 83 -10.06 1.25 -6.30
C GLU A 83 -8.68 1.06 -5.62
N HIS A 84 -8.17 -0.18 -5.57
CA HIS A 84 -6.82 -0.45 -5.03
C HIS A 84 -5.85 -0.78 -6.13
N SER A 85 -4.76 -0.01 -6.19
CA SER A 85 -3.67 -0.21 -7.13
C SER A 85 -2.33 -0.16 -6.41
N CYS A 86 -1.49 -1.18 -6.60
CA CYS A 86 -0.06 -1.06 -6.35
C CYS A 86 0.55 -0.33 -7.55
N ALA A 87 1.40 0.66 -7.30
CA ALA A 87 2.13 1.30 -8.38
C ALA A 87 3.01 0.30 -9.14
N GLU A 88 3.24 0.53 -10.44
CA GLU A 88 4.07 -0.34 -11.28
C GLU A 88 5.51 -0.44 -10.74
N ASN A 89 6.09 0.70 -10.37
CA ASN A 89 7.40 0.82 -9.72
C ASN A 89 7.27 1.43 -8.32
N PRO A 90 6.77 0.67 -7.32
CA PRO A 90 6.37 1.20 -6.02
C PRO A 90 7.54 1.82 -5.23
N ASP A 91 8.78 1.42 -5.53
CA ASP A 91 9.98 1.90 -4.86
C ASP A 91 10.50 3.23 -5.45
N GLU A 92 10.09 3.58 -6.69
CA GLU A 92 10.52 4.79 -7.40
C GLU A 92 9.49 5.92 -7.32
N MET A 93 8.21 5.61 -7.13
CA MET A 93 7.12 6.59 -7.18
C MET A 93 7.31 7.77 -6.23
N VAL A 94 7.89 7.52 -5.05
CA VAL A 94 8.14 8.58 -4.07
C VAL A 94 9.17 9.59 -4.59
N ALA A 95 10.25 9.09 -5.21
CA ALA A 95 11.29 9.95 -5.79
C ALA A 95 10.77 10.74 -6.99
N ILE A 96 9.97 10.09 -7.86
CA ILE A 96 9.35 10.73 -9.02
C ILE A 96 8.40 11.86 -8.57
N GLY A 97 7.54 11.59 -7.58
CA GLY A 97 6.62 12.59 -7.04
C GLY A 97 7.34 13.78 -6.42
N ALA A 98 8.44 13.54 -5.70
CA ALA A 98 9.27 14.59 -5.14
C ALA A 98 9.94 15.46 -6.23
N ALA A 99 10.48 14.84 -7.29
CA ALA A 99 11.09 15.56 -8.41
C ALA A 99 10.06 16.42 -9.16
N TYR A 100 8.86 15.88 -9.41
CA TYR A 100 7.77 16.62 -10.03
C TYR A 100 7.36 17.84 -9.19
N TYR A 101 7.17 17.65 -7.89
CA TYR A 101 6.83 18.73 -6.96
C TYR A 101 7.90 19.83 -6.93
N ALA A 102 9.19 19.46 -6.92
CA ALA A 102 10.30 20.41 -7.00
C ALA A 102 10.27 21.21 -8.32
N SER A 103 9.98 20.56 -9.45
CA SER A 103 9.85 21.22 -10.75
C SER A 103 8.71 22.24 -10.78
N CYS A 104 7.55 21.93 -10.18
CA CYS A 104 6.45 22.88 -10.11
C CYS A 104 6.82 24.13 -9.28
N LEU A 105 7.48 23.96 -8.12
CA LEU A 105 7.95 25.08 -7.30
C LEU A 105 8.97 25.99 -8.01
N MET A 106 9.86 25.39 -8.82
CA MET A 106 10.82 26.14 -9.63
C MET A 106 10.17 26.90 -10.80
N SER A 107 9.03 26.41 -11.29
CA SER A 107 8.29 27.04 -12.39
C SER A 107 7.50 28.25 -11.90
N ASP A 108 6.89 28.16 -10.72
CA ASP A 108 6.20 29.27 -10.07
C ASP A 108 7.15 30.44 -9.74
N THR A 109 8.39 30.14 -9.34
CA THR A 109 9.41 31.17 -9.08
C THR A 109 9.97 31.82 -10.34
N LYS A 110 9.80 31.21 -11.52
CA LYS A 110 10.29 31.74 -12.82
C LYS A 110 9.20 32.41 -13.66
N GLY A 111 7.99 32.62 -13.12
CA GLY A 111 6.90 33.33 -13.79
C GLY A 111 6.35 32.62 -15.05
N SER A 112 6.68 31.34 -15.24
CA SER A 112 6.14 30.52 -16.33
C SER A 112 4.82 29.89 -15.85
N LYS A 113 3.76 29.95 -16.66
CA LYS A 113 2.39 29.56 -16.27
C LYS A 113 2.39 28.23 -15.51
N GLY A 114 1.81 28.28 -14.30
CA GLY A 114 1.90 27.26 -13.26
C GLY A 114 1.61 25.83 -13.73
N CYS A 115 2.37 24.92 -13.13
CA CYS A 115 2.21 23.48 -13.22
C CYS A 115 0.79 23.10 -12.77
N SER A 116 -0.12 22.82 -13.72
CA SER A 116 -1.48 22.39 -13.36
C SER A 116 -1.41 20.97 -12.80
N VAL A 117 -1.52 20.85 -11.47
CA VAL A 117 -1.68 19.57 -10.79
C VAL A 117 -3.10 19.07 -11.11
N MET A 118 -3.20 18.14 -12.05
CA MET A 118 -4.45 17.48 -12.45
C MET A 118 -4.88 16.46 -11.40
#